data_AF-A0A5B0FLF2-F1
#
_entry.id   AF-A0A5B0FLF2-F1
#
_cell.length_a   1.000
_cell.length_b   1.000
_cell.length_c   1.000
_cell.angle_alpha   90.00
_cell.angle_beta   90.00
_cell.angle_gamma   90.00
#
_symmetry.space_group_name_H-M   'P 1'
#
loop_
_entity.id
_entity.type
_entity.pdbx_description
1 polymer ?
#
loop_
_entity_poly.entity_id
_entity_poly.type
_entity_poly.pdbx_seq_one_letter_code
_entity_poly.pdbx_strand_id
1 'polypeptide(L)' 'MEVKERIVSQINQIDDEALLSELELILVNLVSDSQVPYRLTDQMKASIDLGEADFREGRTAEHNHLMNEMKEWLKER' A
#
# COMPACT_ATOMS: atom_id res chain seq x y z
N MET A 1 -4.41 14.92 -37.82
CA MET A 1 -3.84 15.24 -36.50
C MET A 1 -3.92 13.98 -35.68
N GLU A 2 -2.77 13.43 -35.31
CA GLU A 2 -2.73 12.18 -34.55
C GLU A 2 -3.31 12.38 -33.15
N VAL A 3 -3.90 11.34 -32.56
CA VAL A 3 -4.51 11.39 -31.22
C VAL A 3 -3.52 11.91 -30.18
N LYS A 4 -2.24 11.55 -30.31
CA LYS A 4 -1.14 12.02 -29.47
C LYS A 4 -0.99 13.54 -29.52
N GLU A 5 -1.00 14.14 -30.70
CA GLU A 5 -0.84 15.59 -30.88
C GLU A 5 -1.99 16.37 -30.25
N ARG A 6 -3.22 15.83 -30.33
CA ARG A 6 -4.41 16.43 -29.71
C ARG A 6 -4.35 16.40 -28.19
N ILE A 7 -3.88 15.29 -27.61
CA ILE A 7 -3.74 15.16 -26.14
C ILE A 7 -2.65 16.13 -25.65
N VAL A 8 -1.50 16.17 -26.32
CA VAL A 8 -0.40 17.08 -25.96
C VAL A 8 -0.85 18.55 -26.06
N SER A 9 -1.62 18.92 -27.09
CA SER A 9 -2.10 20.31 -27.21
C SER A 9 -3.08 20.68 -26.10
N GLN A 10 -3.92 19.74 -25.65
CA GLN A 10 -4.85 19.98 -24.55
C GLN A 10 -4.15 20.11 -23.20
N ILE A 11 -3.13 19.27 -22.95
CA ILE A 11 -2.32 19.36 -21.72
C ILE A 11 -1.57 20.70 -21.67
N ASN A 12 -1.02 21.16 -22.79
CA ASN A 12 -0.31 22.44 -22.86
C ASN A 12 -1.21 23.68 -22.69
N GLN A 13 -2.54 23.51 -22.69
CA GLN A 13 -3.51 24.58 -22.44
C GLN A 13 -4.02 24.56 -20.98
N ILE A 14 -3.56 23.62 -20.16
CA ILE A 14 -3.88 23.57 -18.73
C ILE A 14 -2.90 24.50 -18.00
N ASP A 15 -3.39 25.65 -17.54
CA ASP A 15 -2.65 26.59 -16.70
C ASP A 15 -2.77 26.27 -15.19
N ASP A 16 -3.54 25.24 -14.85
CA ASP A 16 -3.76 24.80 -13.47
C ASP A 16 -2.67 23.80 -13.05
N GLU A 17 -1.69 24.30 -12.31
CA GLU A 17 -0.57 23.54 -11.76
C GLU A 17 -1.00 22.41 -10.82
N ALA A 18 -2.15 22.55 -10.12
CA ALA A 18 -2.67 21.51 -9.25
C ALA A 18 -3.21 20.34 -10.08
N LEU A 19 -3.93 20.62 -11.15
CA LEU A 19 -4.40 19.60 -12.10
C LEU A 19 -3.24 18.87 -12.78
N LEU A 20 -2.19 19.60 -13.17
CA LEU A 20 -0.97 19.00 -13.75
C LEU A 20 -0.27 18.07 -12.75
N SER A 21 -0.21 18.47 -11.48
CA SER A 21 0.36 17.67 -10.39
C SER A 21 -0.44 16.39 -10.12
N GLU A 22 -1.78 16.47 -10.16
CA GLU A 22 -2.64 15.29 -10.03
C GLU A 22 -2.48 14.33 -11.23
N LEU A 23 -2.33 14.87 -12.44
CA LEU A 23 -2.06 14.07 -13.64
C LEU A 23 -0.69 13.38 -13.56
N GLU A 24 0.33 14.06 -13.04
CA GLU A 24 1.65 13.47 -12.80
C GLU A 24 1.57 12.31 -11.82
N LEU A 25 0.84 12.46 -10.71
CA LEU A 25 0.65 11.40 -9.72
C LEU A 25 -0.04 10.17 -10.34
N ILE A 26 -1.07 10.38 -11.15
CA ILE A 26 -1.78 9.31 -11.87
C ILE A 26 -0.82 8.61 -12.84
N LEU A 27 -0.01 9.36 -13.60
CA LEU A 27 0.96 8.79 -14.53
C LEU A 27 2.05 8.00 -13.80
N VAL A 28 2.57 8.48 -12.68
CA VAL A 28 3.53 7.75 -11.85
C VAL A 28 2.95 6.44 -11.36
N ASN A 29 1.68 6.42 -10.92
CA ASN A 29 0.99 5.22 -10.47
C ASN A 29 0.67 4.24 -11.62
N LEU A 30 0.33 4.75 -12.81
CA LEU A 30 0.09 3.94 -14.00
C LEU A 30 1.38 3.35 -14.58
N VAL A 31 2.48 4.12 -14.60
CA VAL A 31 3.81 3.65 -15.02
C VAL A 31 4.40 2.67 -14.00
N SER A 32 3.94 2.75 -12.74
CA SER A 32 4.24 1.78 -11.68
C SER A 32 3.56 0.42 -11.87
N ASP A 33 2.95 0.13 -13.02
CA ASP A 33 2.55 -1.23 -13.45
C ASP A 33 3.73 -2.24 -13.45
N SER A 34 4.98 -1.79 -13.21
CA SER A 34 6.11 -2.67 -12.92
C SER A 34 6.23 -3.12 -11.45
N GLN A 35 5.35 -2.67 -10.55
CA GLN A 35 5.27 -3.24 -9.20
C GLN A 35 4.54 -4.57 -9.29
N VAL A 36 5.29 -5.62 -9.65
CA VAL A 36 4.83 -7.00 -9.57
C VAL A 36 4.19 -7.18 -8.20
N PRO A 37 2.88 -7.49 -8.12
CA PRO A 37 2.20 -7.65 -6.85
C PRO A 37 2.98 -8.62 -5.98
N TYR A 38 3.31 -8.20 -4.76
CA TYR A 38 4.05 -9.04 -3.83
C TYR A 38 3.24 -10.31 -3.57
N ARG A 39 3.77 -11.46 -3.97
CA ARG A 39 3.13 -12.75 -3.75
C ARG A 39 3.41 -13.21 -2.34
N LEU A 40 2.38 -13.21 -1.51
CA LEU A 40 2.45 -13.76 -0.16
C LEU A 40 2.83 -15.24 -0.21
N THR A 41 3.74 -15.64 0.67
CA THR A 41 4.01 -17.05 0.94
C THR A 41 2.80 -17.69 1.63
N ASP A 42 2.71 -19.02 1.59
CA ASP A 42 1.61 -19.72 2.26
C ASP A 42 1.63 -19.50 3.78
N GLN A 43 2.83 -19.35 4.37
CA GLN A 43 2.99 -18.98 5.78
C GLN A 43 2.40 -17.60 6.07
N MET A 44 2.66 -16.61 5.20
CA MET A 44 2.13 -15.25 5.39
C MET A 44 0.60 -15.23 5.28
N LYS A 45 0.02 -15.97 4.32
CA LYS A 45 -1.44 -16.09 4.20
C LYS A 45 -2.04 -16.72 5.46
N ALA A 46 -1.46 -17.83 5.94
CA ALA A 46 -1.92 -18.48 7.16
C ALA A 46 -1.86 -17.56 8.39
N SER A 47 -0.81 -16.73 8.50
CA SER A 47 -0.71 -15.75 9.59
C SER A 47 -1.79 -14.66 9.50
N ILE A 48 -2.15 -14.23 8.30
CA ILE A 48 -3.24 -13.27 8.08
C ILE A 48 -4.58 -13.89 8.46
N ASP A 49 -4.86 -15.10 7.98
CA ASP A 49 -6.10 -15.83 8.28
C ASP A 49 -6.28 -16.02 9.80
N LEU A 50 -5.19 -16.32 10.51
CA LEU A 50 -5.19 -16.42 11.97
C LEU A 50 -5.50 -15.06 12.63
N GLY A 51 -4.85 -13.99 12.18
CA GLY A 51 -5.11 -12.65 12.71
C GLY A 51 -6.54 -12.18 12.47
N GLU A 52 -7.13 -12.50 11.32
CA GLU A 52 -8.54 -12.20 11.04
C GLU A 52 -9.49 -12.99 11.94
N ALA A 53 -9.19 -14.27 12.20
CA ALA A 53 -9.95 -15.09 13.13
C ALA A 53 -9.85 -14.54 14.57
N ASP A 54 -8.65 -14.17 15.01
CA ASP A 54 -8.41 -13.58 16.33
C ASP A 54 -9.18 -12.27 16.50
N PHE A 55 -9.18 -11.40 15.49
CA PHE A 55 -9.96 -10.17 15.50
C PHE A 55 -11.46 -10.44 15.60
N ARG A 56 -11.98 -11.37 14.78
CA ARG A 56 -13.41 -11.74 14.76
C ARG A 56 -13.87 -12.32 16.09
N GLU A 57 -13.00 -13.07 16.75
CA GLU A 57 -13.29 -13.76 18.01
C GLU A 57 -12.90 -12.94 19.24
N GLY A 58 -12.45 -11.69 19.05
CA GLY A 58 -12.09 -10.77 20.14
C GLY A 58 -10.83 -11.17 20.91
N ARG A 59 -9.98 -12.03 20.33
CA ARG A 59 -8.68 -12.43 20.89
C ARG A 59 -7.63 -11.35 20.61
N THR A 60 -7.79 -10.21 21.25
CA THR A 60 -6.83 -9.10 21.17
C THR A 60 -6.08 -8.94 22.48
N ALA A 61 -4.78 -8.63 22.41
CA ALA A 61 -3.99 -8.25 23.57
C ALA A 61 -3.85 -6.73 23.67
N GLU A 62 -3.87 -6.22 24.90
CA GLU A 62 -3.55 -4.81 25.16
C GLU A 62 -2.09 -4.52 24.82
N HIS A 63 -1.86 -3.37 24.16
CA HIS A 63 -0.54 -3.00 23.64
C HIS A 63 0.57 -3.10 24.71
N ASN A 64 0.33 -2.55 25.90
CA ASN A 64 1.31 -2.54 26.98
C ASN A 64 1.63 -3.95 27.50
N HIS A 65 0.66 -4.85 27.49
CA HIS A 65 0.85 -6.24 27.91
C HIS A 65 1.72 -6.99 26.90
N LEU A 66 1.38 -6.89 25.61
CA LEU A 66 2.15 -7.51 24.52
C LEU A 66 3.60 -7.01 24.48
N MET A 67 3.81 -5.70 24.67
CA MET A 67 5.14 -5.11 24.68
C MET A 67 6.01 -5.59 25.85
N ASN A 68 5.40 -5.89 26.99
CA ASN A 68 6.12 -6.43 28.15
C ASN A 68 6.50 -7.90 27.92
N GLU A 69 5.58 -8.73 27.40
CA GLU A 69 5.88 -10.12 27.05
C GLU A 69 6.99 -10.22 26.00
N MET A 70 6.94 -9.37 24.97
CA MET A 70 7.97 -9.32 23.94
C MET A 70 9.34 -8.93 24.50
N LYS A 71 9.39 -7.98 25.45
CA LYS A 71 10.64 -7.60 26.12
C LYS A 71 11.23 -8.74 26.93
N GLU A 72 10.41 -9.51 27.64
CA GLU A 72 10.89 -10.68 28.39
C GLU A 72 11.38 -11.79 27.45
N TRP A 73 10.64 -12.08 26.37
CA TRP A 73 11.07 -13.05 25.37
C TRP A 73 12.41 -12.70 24.71
N LEU A 74 12.65 -11.42 24.45
CA LEU A 74 13.93 -10.94 23.89
C LEU A 74 15.10 -11.01 24.89
N LYS A 75 14.84 -11.07 26.20
CA LYS A 75 15.90 -11.24 27.22
C LYS A 75 16.34 -12.70 27.38
N GLU A 76 15.49 -13.65 26.99
CA GLU A 76 15.77 -15.10 27.07
C GLU A 76 16.52 -15.64 25.85
N ARG A 77 16.93 -14.78 24.90
CA ARG A 77 17.76 -15.09 23.73
C ARG A 77 19.09 -14.34 23.75
#